data_AF-A0A7C5M9F7-F1
#
_entry.id   AF-A0A7C5M9F7-F1
#
_cell.length_a   1.000
_cell.length_b   1.000
_cell.length_c   1.000
_cell.angle_alpha   90.00
_cell.angle_beta   90.00
_cell.angle_gamma   90.00
#
_symmetry.space_group_name_H-M   'P 1'
#
loop_
_entity.id
_entity.type
_entity.pdbx_description
1 polymer ?
#
loop_
_entity_poly.entity_id
_entity_poly.type
_entity_poly.pdbx_seq_one_letter_code
_entity_poly.pdbx_strand_id
1 'polypeptide(L)'
;MLHKITYEASEGKEVFLSYENGDCTVLVGFLRLRKPSRFAHRPEVQDAALVRELHVYGPVVPIGSRARDGWQHKGYGRKLLEEAEFIAKEVFGCGKILVTSAVGARNYYRKFGYSLMGPYMGKNLP
;
A
#
# COMPACT_ATOMS: atom_id res chain seq x y z
N MET A 1 15.69 0.39 -3.65
CA MET A 1 15.35 -1.04 -3.65
C MET A 1 14.04 -1.24 -2.90
N LEU A 2 13.31 -2.33 -3.19
CA LEU A 2 12.11 -2.70 -2.43
C LEU A 2 12.54 -3.50 -1.19
N HIS A 3 12.07 -3.10 -0.02
CA HIS A 3 12.29 -3.79 1.26
C HIS A 3 10.97 -4.26 1.85
N LYS A 4 11.03 -5.35 2.62
CA LYS A 4 9.88 -5.98 3.26
C LYS A 4 10.23 -6.37 4.69
N ILE A 5 9.46 -5.88 5.64
CA ILE A 5 9.54 -6.26 7.05
C ILE A 5 8.20 -6.85 7.46
N THR A 6 8.20 -8.01 8.10
CA THR A 6 6.99 -8.71 8.55
C THR A 6 7.02 -8.85 10.07
N TYR A 7 5.91 -8.57 10.73
CA TYR A 7 5.79 -8.67 12.19
C TYR A 7 4.35 -8.98 12.60
N GLU A 8 4.19 -9.52 13.80
CA GLU A 8 2.87 -9.77 14.39
C GLU A 8 2.40 -8.54 15.17
N ALA A 9 1.12 -8.20 15.03
CA ALA A 9 0.51 -7.09 15.77
C ALA A 9 -0.99 -7.32 15.95
N SER A 10 -1.46 -7.26 17.21
CA SER A 10 -2.87 -7.45 17.58
C SER A 10 -3.47 -8.72 16.96
N GLU A 11 -2.76 -9.84 17.11
CA GLU A 11 -3.13 -11.18 16.59
C GLU A 11 -3.34 -11.25 15.07
N GLY A 12 -2.90 -10.23 14.34
CA GLY A 12 -2.82 -10.21 12.89
C GLY A 12 -1.36 -10.14 12.45
N LYS A 13 -1.16 -10.17 11.13
CA LYS A 13 0.16 -10.11 10.51
C LYS A 13 0.30 -8.81 9.74
N GLU A 14 1.33 -8.03 10.05
CA GLU A 14 1.65 -6.79 9.36
C GLU A 14 2.85 -7.04 8.43
N VAL A 15 2.81 -6.38 7.27
CA VAL A 15 3.89 -6.32 6.31
C VAL A 15 4.10 -4.86 5.95
N PHE A 16 5.29 -4.36 6.29
CA PHE A 16 5.76 -3.04 5.90
C PHE A 16 6.58 -3.17 4.62
N LEU A 17 6.09 -2.58 3.54
CA LEU A 17 6.80 -2.48 2.26
C LEU A 17 7.36 -1.07 2.12
N SER A 18 8.63 -0.94 1.74
CA SER A 18 9.25 0.36 1.50
C SER A 18 10.10 0.34 0.25
N TYR A 19 10.10 1.48 -0.46
CA TYR A 19 11.14 1.78 -1.43
C TYR A 19 12.14 2.74 -0.81
N GLU A 20 13.39 2.31 -0.74
CA GLU A 20 14.50 3.08 -0.17
C GLU A 20 15.61 3.27 -1.22
N ASN A 21 16.53 4.21 -1.01
CA ASN A 21 17.73 4.29 -1.86
C ASN A 21 18.70 3.12 -1.57
N GLY A 22 19.74 2.96 -2.39
CA GLY A 22 20.66 1.81 -2.29
C GLY A 22 21.31 1.63 -0.92
N ASP A 23 21.53 2.72 -0.20
CA ASP A 23 22.17 2.73 1.12
C ASP A 23 21.16 2.78 2.28
N CYS A 24 19.86 2.62 2.00
CA CYS A 24 18.76 2.69 2.98
C CYS A 24 18.70 3.97 3.82
N THR A 25 19.26 5.08 3.33
CA THR A 25 19.28 6.37 4.02
C THR A 25 18.09 7.25 3.69
N VAL A 26 17.40 6.99 2.57
CA VAL A 26 16.26 7.80 2.11
C VAL A 26 15.07 6.90 1.80
N LEU A 27 13.95 7.16 2.50
CA LEU A 27 12.66 6.52 2.24
C LEU A 27 11.90 7.28 1.14
N VAL A 28 11.66 6.62 0.00
CA VAL A 28 10.95 7.20 -1.15
C VAL A 28 9.44 7.02 -1.03
N GLY A 29 9.00 5.91 -0.45
CA GLY A 29 7.61 5.63 -0.19
C GLY A 29 7.42 4.30 0.50
N PHE A 30 6.26 4.10 1.11
CA PHE A 30 5.96 2.89 1.85
C PHE A 30 4.48 2.51 1.77
N LEU A 31 4.20 1.26 2.09
CA LEU A 31 2.86 0.71 2.21
C LEU A 31 2.79 -0.18 3.46
N ARG A 32 1.71 -0.02 4.24
CA ARG A 32 1.38 -0.88 5.37
C ARG A 32 0.28 -1.85 4.97
N LEU A 33 0.61 -3.14 4.87
CA LEU A 33 -0.33 -4.21 4.55
C LEU A 33 -0.60 -5.04 5.80
N ARG A 34 -1.87 -5.30 6.09
CA ARG A 34 -2.28 -6.11 7.23
C ARG A 34 -3.13 -7.30 6.78
N LYS A 35 -2.78 -8.51 7.20
CA LYS A 35 -3.72 -9.62 7.33
C LYS A 35 -4.42 -9.48 8.69
N PRO A 36 -5.72 -9.14 8.73
CA PRO A 36 -6.44 -8.96 9.97
C PRO A 36 -6.55 -10.28 10.75
N SER A 37 -6.75 -10.18 12.06
CA SER A 37 -7.06 -11.33 12.90
C SER A 37 -8.51 -11.78 12.68
N ARG A 38 -8.84 -12.96 13.21
CA ARG A 38 -10.23 -13.48 13.21
C ARG A 38 -11.25 -12.58 13.93
N PHE A 39 -10.79 -11.61 14.71
CA PHE A 39 -11.64 -10.68 15.47
C PHE A 39 -12.06 -9.44 14.69
N ALA A 40 -11.68 -9.31 13.41
CA ALA A 40 -12.16 -8.22 12.57
C ALA A 40 -13.70 -8.26 12.43
N HIS A 41 -14.37 -7.21 12.90
CA HIS A 41 -15.83 -7.16 12.99
C HIS A 41 -16.53 -6.67 11.71
N ARG A 42 -15.81 -5.99 10.81
CA ARG A 42 -16.39 -5.42 9.58
C ARG A 42 -16.62 -6.53 8.56
N PRO A 43 -17.84 -6.69 8.03
CA PRO A 43 -18.15 -7.75 7.06
C PRO A 43 -17.32 -7.61 5.77
N GLU A 44 -16.98 -6.38 5.37
CA GLU A 44 -16.15 -6.13 4.19
C GLU A 44 -14.76 -6.75 4.32
N VAL A 45 -14.23 -6.85 5.55
CA VAL A 45 -12.86 -7.28 5.86
C VAL A 45 -12.72 -8.81 5.88
N GLN A 46 -13.83 -9.55 5.79
CA GLN A 46 -13.77 -11.01 5.65
C GLN A 46 -13.04 -11.40 4.36
N ASP A 47 -12.12 -12.36 4.47
CA ASP A 47 -11.27 -12.84 3.38
C ASP A 47 -10.50 -11.70 2.66
N ALA A 48 -10.07 -10.69 3.42
CA ALA A 48 -9.39 -9.53 2.87
C ALA A 48 -8.05 -9.23 3.55
N ALA A 49 -7.08 -8.78 2.76
CA ALA A 49 -5.94 -8.03 3.25
C ALA A 49 -6.24 -6.52 3.24
N LEU A 50 -5.66 -5.77 4.18
CA LEU A 50 -5.90 -4.34 4.34
C LEU A 50 -4.63 -3.54 4.05
N VAL A 51 -4.66 -2.70 3.02
CA VAL A 51 -3.74 -1.57 2.88
C VAL A 51 -4.21 -0.48 3.82
N ARG A 52 -3.51 -0.34 4.94
CA ARG A 52 -3.82 0.63 5.99
C ARG A 52 -3.31 2.03 5.64
N GLU A 53 -2.20 2.07 4.92
CA GLU A 53 -1.53 3.30 4.52
C GLU A 53 -0.72 3.05 3.26
N LEU A 54 -0.77 3.99 2.33
CA LEU A 54 0.15 4.09 1.19
C LEU A 54 0.61 5.54 1.14
N HIS A 55 1.92 5.74 1.22
CA HIS A 55 2.52 7.07 1.16
C HIS A 55 3.70 7.04 0.18
N VAL A 56 3.74 8.02 -0.71
CA VAL A 56 4.89 8.24 -1.60
C VAL A 56 5.32 9.67 -1.38
N TYR A 57 6.58 9.85 -0.98
CA TYR A 57 7.11 11.18 -0.75
C TYR A 57 7.21 11.92 -2.09
N GLY A 58 6.72 13.15 -2.12
CA GLY A 58 6.92 14.06 -3.25
C GLY A 58 8.41 14.40 -3.43
N PRO A 59 8.79 15.08 -4.53
CA PRO A 59 10.16 15.54 -4.69
C PRO A 59 10.54 16.45 -3.51
N VAL A 60 11.58 16.05 -2.78
CA VAL A 60 12.27 16.94 -1.84
C VAL A 60 13.15 17.83 -2.71
N VAL A 61 12.66 19.01 -3.07
CA VAL A 61 13.50 19.98 -3.81
C VAL A 61 14.30 20.76 -2.77
N PRO A 62 15.65 20.72 -2.79
CA PRO A 62 16.44 21.65 -1.99
C PRO A 62 16.07 23.08 -2.35
N ILE A 63 15.92 23.95 -1.35
CA ILE A 63 15.65 25.38 -1.57
C ILE A 63 16.73 25.92 -2.51
N GLY A 64 16.34 26.37 -3.70
CA GLY A 64 17.24 27.01 -4.69
C GLY A 64 17.55 26.22 -5.97
N SER A 65 17.01 25.01 -6.19
CA SER A 65 17.27 24.21 -7.40
C SER A 65 16.00 23.92 -8.23
N ARG A 66 16.08 24.03 -9.57
CA ARG A 66 14.98 23.67 -10.48
C ARG A 66 14.86 22.15 -10.57
N ALA A 67 13.70 21.63 -10.15
CA ALA A 67 13.43 20.19 -10.09
C ALA A 67 13.38 19.54 -11.48
N ARG A 68 14.46 18.85 -11.88
CA ARG A 68 14.38 17.77 -12.89
C ARG A 68 13.90 16.45 -12.27
N ASP A 69 14.03 16.28 -10.95
CA ASP A 69 13.82 15.01 -10.23
C ASP A 69 12.36 14.72 -9.82
N GLY A 70 11.43 15.65 -10.01
CA GLY A 70 9.99 15.42 -9.73
C GLY A 70 9.37 14.27 -10.54
N TRP A 71 10.02 13.85 -11.63
CA TRP A 71 9.61 12.71 -12.44
C TRP A 71 10.04 11.36 -11.87
N GLN A 72 11.03 11.32 -10.99
CA GLN A 72 11.68 10.08 -10.55
C GLN A 72 10.79 9.23 -9.63
N HIS A 73 9.82 9.86 -8.93
CA HIS A 73 8.89 9.16 -8.04
C HIS A 73 7.59 8.68 -8.70
N LYS A 74 7.40 8.94 -10.00
CA LYS A 74 6.24 8.45 -10.74
C LYS A 74 6.30 6.92 -10.81
N GLY A 75 5.39 6.26 -10.08
CA GLY A 75 5.14 4.82 -10.21
C GLY A 75 5.45 3.98 -8.97
N TYR A 76 6.15 4.50 -7.96
CA TYR A 76 6.40 3.74 -6.73
C TYR A 76 5.11 3.33 -6.01
N GLY A 77 4.11 4.22 -5.99
CA GLY A 77 2.81 3.90 -5.38
C GLY A 77 2.10 2.76 -6.09
N ARG A 78 2.25 2.63 -7.42
CA ARG A 78 1.72 1.50 -8.19
C ARG A 78 2.49 0.22 -7.86
N LYS A 79 3.83 0.27 -7.87
CA LYS A 79 4.67 -0.89 -7.56
C LYS A 79 4.43 -1.44 -6.15
N LEU A 80 4.24 -0.54 -5.17
CA LEU A 80 3.88 -0.92 -3.80
C LEU A 80 2.52 -1.63 -3.75
N LEU A 81 1.52 -1.15 -4.50
CA LEU A 81 0.22 -1.81 -4.59
C LEU A 81 0.32 -3.17 -5.27
N GLU A 82 1.07 -3.30 -6.36
CA GLU A 82 1.28 -4.57 -7.07
C GLU A 82 1.93 -5.62 -6.15
N GLU A 83 2.96 -5.24 -5.39
CA GLU A 83 3.57 -6.13 -4.38
C GLU A 83 2.58 -6.48 -3.26
N ALA A 84 1.77 -5.51 -2.81
CA ALA A 84 0.77 -5.76 -1.77
C ALA A 84 -0.34 -6.71 -2.24
N GLU A 85 -0.78 -6.57 -3.49
CA GLU A 85 -1.73 -7.49 -4.15
C GLU A 85 -1.15 -8.91 -4.24
N PHE A 86 0.12 -9.03 -4.64
CA PHE A 86 0.82 -10.32 -4.68
C PHE A 86 0.87 -10.99 -3.30
N ILE A 87 1.30 -10.26 -2.26
CA ILE A 87 1.38 -10.80 -0.90
C ILE A 87 -0.01 -11.17 -0.36
N ALA A 88 -1.02 -10.34 -0.61
CA ALA A 88 -2.39 -10.62 -0.19
C ALA A 88 -2.92 -11.92 -0.78
N LYS A 89 -2.66 -12.17 -2.06
CA LYS A 89 -3.07 -13.41 -2.73
C LYS A 89 -2.20 -14.59 -2.33
N GLU A 90 -0.91 -14.54 -2.67
CA GLU A 90 -0.03 -15.71 -2.69
C GLU A 90 0.46 -16.10 -1.28
N VAL A 91 0.65 -15.11 -0.40
CA VAL A 91 1.20 -15.36 0.95
C VAL A 91 0.08 -15.45 1.99
N PHE A 92 -0.94 -14.60 1.88
CA PHE A 92 -2.02 -14.56 2.85
C PHE A 92 -3.23 -15.40 2.47
N GLY A 93 -3.39 -15.76 1.19
CA GLY A 93 -4.52 -16.53 0.69
C GLY A 93 -5.85 -15.76 0.72
N CYS A 94 -5.81 -14.43 0.58
CA CYS A 94 -7.02 -13.60 0.61
C CYS A 94 -7.63 -13.46 -0.79
N GLY A 95 -8.96 -13.56 -0.90
CA GLY A 95 -9.69 -13.35 -2.15
C GLY A 95 -9.84 -11.88 -2.57
N LYS A 96 -9.54 -10.92 -1.69
CA LYS A 96 -9.56 -9.49 -2.02
C LYS A 96 -8.58 -8.66 -1.19
N ILE A 97 -8.32 -7.44 -1.66
CA ILE A 97 -7.55 -6.42 -0.96
C ILE A 97 -8.37 -5.14 -0.83
N LEU A 98 -8.33 -4.53 0.35
CA LEU A 98 -9.04 -3.29 0.67
C LEU A 98 -8.07 -2.20 1.08
N VAL A 99 -8.33 -0.97 0.67
CA VAL A 99 -7.53 0.21 1.00
C VAL A 99 -8.32 1.18 1.86
N THR A 100 -7.74 1.59 2.97
CA THR A 100 -8.23 2.70 3.78
C THR A 100 -7.88 4.00 3.04
N SER A 101 -8.85 4.57 2.33
CA SER A 101 -8.62 5.69 1.41
C SER A 101 -9.45 6.91 1.80
N ALA A 102 -8.79 8.05 1.93
CA ALA A 102 -9.47 9.34 2.06
C ALA A 102 -10.30 9.63 0.79
N VAL A 103 -11.43 10.34 0.93
CA VAL A 103 -12.37 10.59 -0.17
C VAL A 103 -11.68 11.19 -1.40
N GLY A 104 -10.78 12.16 -1.22
CA GLY A 104 -10.04 12.79 -2.31
C GLY A 104 -9.03 11.89 -3.03
N ALA A 105 -8.59 10.80 -2.39
CA ALA A 105 -7.63 9.86 -2.95
C ALA A 105 -8.28 8.69 -3.71
N ARG A 106 -9.60 8.51 -3.63
CA ARG A 106 -10.30 7.36 -4.25
C ARG A 106 -10.06 7.25 -5.76
N ASN A 107 -10.01 8.39 -6.47
CA ASN A 107 -9.73 8.42 -7.91
C ASN A 107 -8.33 7.92 -8.28
N TYR A 108 -7.36 7.97 -7.37
CA TYR A 108 -6.05 7.37 -7.60
C TYR A 108 -6.18 5.85 -7.71
N TYR A 109 -6.87 5.20 -6.76
CA TYR A 109 -7.05 3.75 -6.73
C TYR A 109 -7.90 3.22 -7.88
N ARG A 110 -8.91 3.99 -8.34
CA ARG A 110 -9.73 3.62 -9.50
C ARG A 110 -8.92 3.35 -10.76
N LYS A 111 -7.80 4.06 -10.94
CA LYS A 111 -6.88 3.85 -12.08
C LYS A 111 -6.23 2.47 -12.09
N PHE A 112 -6.21 1.78 -10.96
CA PHE A 112 -5.60 0.45 -10.78
C PHE A 112 -6.64 -0.66 -10.59
N GLY A 113 -7.89 -0.40 -10.97
CA GLY A 113 -8.98 -1.39 -10.93
C GLY A 113 -9.67 -1.53 -9.58
N TYR A 114 -9.39 -0.65 -8.61
CA TYR A 114 -10.12 -0.62 -7.35
C TYR A 114 -11.48 0.07 -7.53
N SER A 115 -12.49 -0.44 -6.83
CA SER A 115 -13.84 0.12 -6.76
C SER A 115 -14.23 0.38 -5.30
N LEU A 116 -15.32 1.10 -5.07
CA LEU A 116 -15.78 1.35 -3.70
C LEU A 116 -16.44 0.09 -3.13
N MET A 117 -15.98 -0.39 -1.97
CA MET A 117 -16.54 -1.53 -1.24
C MET A 117 -16.78 -1.11 0.22
N GLY A 118 -18.01 -0.73 0.53
CA GLY A 118 -18.34 -0.11 1.81
C GLY A 118 -17.53 1.20 2.01
N PRO A 119 -16.82 1.36 3.15
CA PRO A 119 -15.99 2.53 3.37
C PRO A 119 -14.61 2.48 2.68
N TYR A 120 -14.25 1.34 2.06
CA TYR A 120 -12.92 1.08 1.50
C TYR A 120 -12.88 1.21 -0.02
N MET A 121 -11.68 1.38 -0.57
CA MET A 121 -11.42 1.08 -1.98
C MET A 121 -10.95 -0.38 -2.08
N GLY A 122 -11.71 -1.24 -2.74
CA GLY A 122 -11.44 -2.68 -2.81
C GLY A 122 -11.18 -3.19 -4.23
N LYS A 123 -10.41 -4.28 -4.32
CA LYS A 123 -10.15 -5.02 -5.55
C LYS A 123 -10.18 -6.51 -5.24
N ASN A 124 -10.95 -7.27 -6.02
CA ASN A 124 -10.93 -8.73 -5.94
C ASN A 124 -9.62 -9.24 -6.55
N LEU A 125 -9.02 -10.23 -5.91
CA LEU A 125 -7.81 -10.89 -6.37
C LEU A 125 -8.23 -12.18 -7.07
N PRO A 126 -7.94 -12.36 -8.37
CA PRO A 126 -8.21 -13.60 -9.08
C PRO A 126 -7.32 -14.73 -8.57
#